data_AF-A0AAW7G5D0-F1
#
_entry.id   AF-A0AAW7G5D0-F1
#
_cell.length_a   1.000
_cell.length_b   1.000
_cell.length_c   1.000
_cell.angle_alpha   90.00
_cell.angle_beta   90.00
_cell.angle_gamma   90.00
#
_symmetry.space_group_name_H-M   'P 1'
#
loop_
_entity.id
_entity.type
_entity.pdbx_description
1 polymer ?
#
loop_
_entity_poly.entity_id
_entity_poly.type
_entity_poly.pdbx_seq_one_letter_code
_entity_poly.pdbx_strand_id
1 'polypeptide(L)'
;MVEWSDYRWMVITMAKDSGVTLVSIAKHCGVSRRKLNKIMQEGPSEEQTELIAEALGCAGCDLVEIHRQMGELSEKYKESPHD
;
A
#
# COMPACT_ATOMS: atom_id res chain seq x y z
N MET A 1 8.25 9.79 -10.88
CA MET A 1 7.93 9.87 -9.44
C MET A 1 6.77 8.93 -9.24
N VAL A 2 6.97 7.80 -8.57
CA VAL A 2 5.88 6.85 -8.33
C VAL A 2 4.88 7.52 -7.39
N GLU A 3 3.63 7.65 -7.80
CA GLU A 3 2.59 8.25 -6.96
C GLU A 3 2.25 7.30 -5.81
N TRP A 4 2.78 7.57 -4.61
CA TRP A 4 2.47 6.81 -3.40
C TRP A 4 0.99 6.90 -2.96
N SER A 5 0.22 7.77 -3.61
CA SER A 5 -1.25 7.76 -3.54
C SER A 5 -1.84 6.39 -3.90
N ASP A 6 -1.25 5.70 -4.89
CA ASP A 6 -1.67 4.37 -5.35
C ASP A 6 -1.33 3.31 -4.31
N TYR A 7 -0.14 3.40 -3.68
CA TYR A 7 0.25 2.53 -2.58
C TYR A 7 -0.71 2.64 -1.39
N ARG A 8 -1.03 3.86 -0.96
CA ARG A 8 -1.99 4.09 0.13
C ARG A 8 -3.36 3.50 -0.21
N TRP A 9 -3.83 3.69 -1.44
CA TRP A 9 -5.12 3.17 -1.86
C TRP A 9 -5.12 1.64 -1.88
N MET A 10 -4.06 1.03 -2.41
CA MET A 10 -3.85 -0.42 -2.40
C MET A 10 -3.90 -0.99 -0.98
N VAL A 11 -3.13 -0.45 -0.03
CA VAL A 11 -3.12 -0.91 1.36
C VAL A 11 -4.51 -0.78 2.01
N ILE A 12 -5.25 0.29 1.72
CA ILE A 12 -6.63 0.47 2.21
C ILE A 12 -7.57 -0.60 1.66
N THR A 13 -7.48 -0.88 0.36
CA THR A 13 -8.31 -1.90 -0.31
C THR A 13 -7.99 -3.29 0.22
N MET A 14 -6.72 -3.68 0.29
CA MET A 14 -6.30 -4.97 0.84
C MET A 14 -6.71 -5.12 2.30
N ALA A 15 -6.56 -4.08 3.12
CA ALA A 15 -7.00 -4.12 4.52
C ALA A 15 -8.50 -4.42 4.62
N LYS A 16 -9.31 -3.78 3.77
CA LYS A 16 -10.76 -4.01 3.71
C LYS A 16 -11.09 -5.46 3.31
N ASP A 17 -10.43 -5.98 2.29
CA ASP A 17 -10.70 -7.32 1.76
C ASP A 17 -10.23 -8.42 2.74
N SER A 18 -9.13 -8.18 3.45
CA SER A 18 -8.62 -9.08 4.50
C SER A 18 -9.31 -8.91 5.86
N GLY A 19 -10.26 -7.98 6.00
CA GLY A 19 -10.95 -7.71 7.27
C GLY A 19 -10.05 -7.06 8.35
N VAL A 20 -8.92 -6.49 7.95
CA VAL A 20 -7.94 -5.81 8.82
C VAL A 20 -8.24 -4.31 8.86
N THR A 21 -8.04 -3.68 10.02
CA THR A 21 -8.21 -2.23 10.14
C THR A 21 -6.89 -1.49 9.99
N LEU A 22 -6.93 -0.25 9.47
CA LEU A 22 -5.74 0.62 9.49
C LEU A 22 -5.21 0.88 10.91
N VAL A 23 -6.05 0.73 11.94
CA VAL A 23 -5.65 0.86 13.34
C VAL A 23 -4.83 -0.35 13.78
N SER A 24 -5.22 -1.57 13.41
CA SER A 24 -4.43 -2.78 13.71
C SER A 24 -3.11 -2.79 12.96
N ILE A 25 -3.08 -2.35 11.69
CA ILE A 25 -1.83 -2.17 10.93
C ILE A 25 -0.94 -1.15 11.64
N ALA A 26 -1.47 0.02 12.02
CA ALA A 26 -0.68 1.05 12.69
C ALA A 26 -0.09 0.55 14.02
N LYS A 27 -0.89 -0.20 14.80
CA LYS A 27 -0.43 -0.85 16.04
C LYS A 27 0.70 -1.85 15.78
N HIS A 28 0.58 -2.66 14.73
CA HIS A 28 1.60 -3.63 14.35
C HIS A 28 2.91 -2.94 13.93
N CYS A 29 2.82 -1.86 13.17
CA CYS A 29 3.96 -1.01 12.81
C CYS A 29 4.49 -0.13 13.97
N GLY A 30 3.93 -0.22 15.18
CA GLY A 30 4.37 0.59 16.34
C GLY A 30 4.12 2.10 16.22
N VAL A 31 3.20 2.54 15.34
CA VAL A 31 2.94 3.96 15.06
C VAL A 31 1.47 4.34 15.26
N SER A 32 1.21 5.66 15.31
CA SER A 32 -0.18 6.14 15.28
C SER A 32 -0.79 5.98 13.89
N ARG A 33 -2.12 5.86 13.81
CA ARG A 33 -2.85 5.84 12.51
C ARG A 33 -2.52 7.05 11.63
N ARG A 34 -2.35 8.24 12.22
CA ARG A 34 -1.96 9.45 11.47
C ARG A 34 -0.56 9.30 10.88
N LYS A 35 0.38 8.75 11.65
CA LYS A 35 1.75 8.50 11.19
C LYS A 35 1.80 7.40 10.12
N LEU A 36 1.02 6.33 10.25
CA LEU A 36 0.86 5.31 9.21
C LEU A 36 0.34 5.92 7.90
N ASN A 37 -0.71 6.75 7.95
CA ASN A 37 -1.21 7.45 6.76
C ASN A 37 -0.15 8.30 6.08
N LYS A 38 0.68 8.99 6.88
CA LYS A 38 1.77 9.81 6.37
C LYS A 38 2.86 8.95 5.72
N ILE A 39 3.25 7.84 6.36
CA ILE A 39 4.19 6.85 5.81
C ILE A 39 3.73 6.35 4.44
N MET A 40 2.47 5.92 4.32
CA MET A 40 1.91 5.44 3.05
C MET A 40 1.85 6.51 1.95
N GLN A 41 1.82 7.80 2.31
CA GLN A 41 1.79 8.92 1.36
C GLN A 41 3.17 9.42 0.96
N GLU A 42 4.15 9.33 1.85
CA GLU A 42 5.52 9.80 1.62
C GLU A 42 6.41 8.72 0.99
N GLY A 43 5.95 7.47 1.01
CA GLY A 43 6.73 6.31 0.61
C GLY A 43 7.30 5.61 1.85
N PRO A 44 6.84 4.39 2.18
CA PRO A 44 7.40 3.63 3.29
C PRO A 44 8.85 3.20 3.01
N SER A 45 9.64 3.03 4.08
CA SER A 45 10.90 2.28 3.99
C SER A 45 10.63 0.79 3.73
N GLU A 46 11.68 0.03 3.41
CA GLU A 46 11.60 -1.42 3.21
C GLU A 46 11.06 -2.12 4.47
N GLU A 47 11.62 -1.85 5.65
CA GLU A 47 11.14 -2.36 6.94
C GLU A 47 9.66 -1.98 7.21
N GLN A 48 9.26 -0.75 6.89
CA GLN A 48 7.87 -0.32 7.05
C GLN A 48 6.95 -1.07 6.09
N THR A 49 7.42 -1.39 4.89
CA THR A 49 6.68 -2.15 3.89
C THR A 49 6.47 -3.58 4.34
N GLU A 50 7.50 -4.22 4.91
CA GLU A 50 7.41 -5.56 5.51
C GLU A 50 6.40 -5.59 6.64
N LEU A 51 6.47 -4.66 7.59
CA LEU A 51 5.52 -4.58 8.71
C LEU A 51 4.08 -4.35 8.23
N ILE A 52 3.88 -3.54 7.18
CA ILE A 52 2.55 -3.33 6.59
C ILE A 52 2.05 -4.62 5.93
N ALA A 53 2.90 -5.34 5.20
CA ALA A 53 2.56 -6.59 4.54
C ALA A 53 2.23 -7.70 5.55
N GLU A 54 3.05 -7.87 6.58
CA GLU A 54 2.81 -8.82 7.68
C GLU A 54 1.46 -8.54 8.36
N ALA A 55 1.15 -7.28 8.63
CA ALA A 55 -0.12 -6.89 9.22
C ALA A 55 -1.34 -7.17 8.32
N LEU A 56 -1.13 -7.23 6.99
CA LEU A 56 -2.14 -7.61 6.00
C LEU A 56 -2.24 -9.13 5.79
N GLY A 57 -1.32 -9.91 6.38
CA GLY A 57 -1.21 -11.35 6.15
C GLY A 57 -0.54 -11.71 4.82
N CYS A 58 0.26 -10.80 4.26
CA CYS A 58 1.05 -10.99 3.04
C CYS A 58 2.55 -11.00 3.34
N ALA A 59 3.36 -11.62 2.49
CA ALA A 59 4.81 -11.40 2.55
C ALA A 59 5.15 -10.00 2.01
N GLY A 60 6.18 -9.35 2.55
CA GLY A 60 6.63 -8.02 2.10
C GLY A 60 6.89 -7.92 0.59
N CYS A 61 7.41 -9.00 0.00
CA CYS A 61 7.66 -9.12 -1.44
C CYS A 61 6.36 -9.05 -2.27
N ASP A 62 5.27 -9.66 -1.78
CA ASP A 62 3.99 -9.67 -2.49
C ASP A 62 3.42 -8.27 -2.56
N LEU A 63 3.58 -7.47 -1.49
CA LEU A 63 3.03 -6.11 -1.43
C LEU A 63 3.72 -5.15 -2.42
N VAL A 64 5.04 -5.26 -2.56
CA VAL A 64 5.82 -4.47 -3.53
C VAL A 64 5.48 -4.89 -4.96
N GLU A 65 5.32 -6.19 -5.21
CA GLU A 65 4.99 -6.70 -6.53
C GLU A 65 3.55 -6.34 -6.94
N ILE A 66 2.58 -6.41 -6.02
CA ILE A 66 1.21 -5.93 -6.25
C ILE A 66 1.21 -4.43 -6.56
N HIS A 67 1.98 -3.63 -5.83
CA HIS A 67 2.09 -2.19 -6.10
C HIS A 67 2.71 -1.93 -7.49
N ARG A 68 3.75 -2.68 -7.87
CA ARG A 68 4.36 -2.57 -9.21
C ARG A 68 3.38 -2.93 -10.30
N GLN A 69 2.66 -4.05 -10.17
CA GLN A 69 1.64 -4.48 -11.13
C GLN A 69 0.50 -3.45 -11.26
N MET A 70 0.09 -2.83 -10.14
CA MET A 70 -0.90 -1.75 -10.15
C MET A 70 -0.38 -0.49 -10.87
N GLY A 71 0.90 -0.13 -10.67
CA GLY A 71 1.55 0.96 -11.39
C GLY A 71 1.63 0.69 -12.90
N GLU A 72 2.05 -0.52 -13.29
CA GLU A 72 2.09 -0.96 -14.70
C GLU A 72 0.70 -0.96 -15.35
N LEU A 73 -0.35 -1.36 -14.61
CA LEU A 73 -1.74 -1.26 -15.06
C LEU A 73 -2.18 0.19 -15.21
N SER A 74 -1.87 1.06 -14.24
CA SER A 74 -2.18 2.50 -14.27
C SER A 74 -1.54 3.17 -15.50
N GLU A 75 -0.29 2.86 -15.81
CA GLU A 75 0.37 3.37 -17.02
C GLU A 75 -0.24 2.80 -18.31
N LYS A 76 -0.50 1.48 -18.37
CA LYS A 76 -1.13 0.84 -19.52
C LYS A 76 -2.51 1.41 -19.87
N TYR A 77 -3.31 1.78 -18.85
CA TYR A 77 -4.63 2.39 -19.05
C TYR A 77 -4.60 3.92 -19.18
N LYS A 78 -3.48 4.59 -18.87
CA LYS A 78 -3.26 6.02 -19.19
C LYS A 78 -2.98 6.25 -20.68
N GLU A 79 -2.50 5.24 -21.41
CA GLU A 79 -2.24 5.31 -22.86
C GLU A 79 -3.44 4.92 -23.74
N SER A 80 -4.56 4.50 -23.16
CA SER A 80 -5.81 4.31 -23.90
C SER A 80 -6.67 5.56 -23.76
N PRO A 81 -6.70 6.48 -24.75
CA PRO A 81 -7.72 7.50 -24.77
C PRO A 81 -9.08 6.79 -24.83
N HIS A 82 -9.91 7.06 -23.84
CA HIS A 82 -11.34 6.97 -24.07
C HIS A 82 -11.69 8.09 -25.06
N ASP A 83 -12.02 7.65 -26.29
CA ASP A 83 -12.41 8.38 -27.51
C ASP A 83 -11.32 9.18 -28.26
#